data_AF-L1LXC4-F1
#
_entry.id   AF-L1LXC4-F1
#
_cell.length_a   1.000
_cell.length_b   1.000
_cell.length_c   1.000
_cell.angle_alpha   90.00
_cell.angle_beta   90.00
_cell.angle_gamma   90.00
#
_symmetry.space_group_name_H-M   'P 1'
#
loop_
_entity.id
_entity.type
_entity.pdbx_description
1 polymer ?
#
loop_
_entity_poly.entity_id
_entity_poly.type
_entity_poly.pdbx_seq_one_letter_code
_entity_poly.pdbx_strand_id
1 'polypeptide(L)' 'MKTIHTAAYQRFLLLLVKARKEAGLTQQELSERLGRPQSYVSKFERGERRLDVIEFLEIARSLGGDPHKMLEEIGSVLD' A
#
# COMPACT_ATOMS: atom_id res chain seq x y z
N MET A 1 15.70 -0.03 16.28
CA MET A 1 15.87 -0.95 15.13
C MET A 1 15.01 -0.44 13.99
N LYS A 2 15.59 0.11 12.91
CA LYS A 2 14.85 0.73 11.80
C LYS A 2 14.23 -0.35 10.92
N THR A 3 13.00 -0.73 11.22
CA THR A 3 12.26 -1.82 10.56
C THR A 3 11.64 -1.42 9.21
N ILE A 4 11.74 -0.15 8.80
CA ILE A 4 11.14 0.40 7.57
C ILE A 4 11.76 -0.22 6.28
N HIS A 5 12.94 -0.85 6.38
CA HIS A 5 13.69 -1.37 5.23
C HIS A 5 13.80 -2.90 5.19
N THR A 6 12.87 -3.65 5.80
CA THR A 6 12.85 -5.11 5.58
C THR A 6 12.37 -5.41 4.16
N ALA A 7 12.94 -6.43 3.51
CA ALA A 7 12.52 -6.88 2.18
C ALA A 7 11.01 -7.16 2.12
N ALA A 8 10.47 -7.71 3.21
CA ALA A 8 9.04 -7.88 3.47
C ALA A 8 8.22 -6.59 3.30
N TYR A 9 8.63 -5.50 3.98
CA TYR A 9 7.89 -4.24 3.93
C TYR A 9 7.95 -3.60 2.53
N GLN A 10 9.10 -3.71 1.85
CA GLN A 10 9.22 -3.24 0.47
C GLN A 10 8.30 -4.02 -0.48
N ARG A 11 8.18 -5.34 -0.30
CA ARG A 11 7.25 -6.16 -1.09
C ARG A 11 5.79 -5.80 -0.83
N PHE A 12 5.42 -5.56 0.43
CA PHE A 12 4.11 -5.02 0.80
C PHE A 12 3.79 -3.72 0.04
N LEU A 13 4.72 -2.76 0.02
CA LEU A 13 4.51 -1.51 -0.72
C LEU A 13 4.39 -1.72 -2.23
N LEU A 14 5.22 -2.59 -2.81
CA LEU A 14 5.15 -2.93 -4.24
C LEU A 14 3.80 -3.53 -4.63
N LEU A 15 3.18 -4.34 -3.76
CA LEU A 15 1.84 -4.87 -4.00
C LEU A 15 0.78 -3.77 -4.04
N LEU A 16 0.84 -2.79 -3.13
CA LEU A 16 -0.07 -1.65 -3.17
C LEU A 16 0.13 -0.77 -4.41
N VAL A 17 1.39 -0.53 -4.80
CA VAL A 17 1.72 0.23 -6.02
C VAL A 17 1.21 -0.51 -7.27
N LYS A 18 1.39 -1.83 -7.32
CA LYS A 18 0.89 -2.68 -8.41
C LYS A 18 -0.64 -2.61 -8.48
N ALA A 19 -1.33 -2.82 -7.36
CA ALA A 19 -2.79 -2.74 -7.29
C ALA A 19 -3.31 -1.37 -7.73
N ARG A 20 -2.64 -0.26 -7.36
CA ARG A 20 -2.99 1.08 -7.85
C ARG A 20 -2.89 1.20 -9.36
N LYS A 21 -1.78 0.71 -9.93
CA LYS A 21 -1.55 0.76 -11.38
C LYS A 21 -2.57 -0.10 -12.14
N GLU A 22 -2.91 -1.28 -11.61
CA GLU A 22 -3.93 -2.17 -12.18
C GLU A 22 -5.33 -1.57 -12.11
N ALA A 23 -5.62 -0.80 -11.06
CA ALA A 23 -6.85 0.00 -10.96
C ALA A 23 -6.86 1.23 -11.88
N GLY A 24 -5.78 1.50 -12.63
CA GLY A 24 -5.67 2.62 -13.57
C GLY A 24 -5.59 4.00 -12.90
N LEU A 25 -5.25 4.06 -11.61
CA LEU A 25 -5.26 5.31 -10.83
C LEU A 25 -3.88 5.95 -10.77
N THR A 26 -3.83 7.27 -10.89
CA THR A 26 -2.69 8.10 -10.48
C THR A 26 -2.58 8.17 -8.95
N GLN A 27 -1.45 8.66 -8.44
CA GLN A 27 -1.31 8.93 -7.00
C GLN A 27 -2.28 10.02 -6.52
N GLN A 28 -2.59 11.00 -7.38
CA GLN A 28 -3.53 12.08 -7.09
C GLN A 28 -4.95 11.53 -6.92
N GLU A 29 -5.44 10.71 -7.86
CA GLU A 29 -6.79 10.13 -7.79
C GLU A 29 -6.96 9.18 -6.59
N LEU A 30 -5.93 8.38 -6.26
CA LEU A 30 -5.98 7.57 -5.04
C LEU A 30 -6.04 8.46 -3.79
N SER A 31 -5.29 9.56 -3.77
CA SER A 31 -5.29 10.47 -2.62
C SER A 31 -6.66 11.15 -2.41
N GLU A 32 -7.34 11.50 -3.51
CA GLU A 32 -8.70 12.03 -3.49
C GLU A 32 -9.70 11.00 -2.95
N ARG A 33 -9.62 9.73 -3.38
CA ARG A 33 -10.45 8.64 -2.85
C ARG A 33 -10.27 8.42 -1.35
N LEU A 34 -9.05 8.64 -0.85
CA LEU A 34 -8.70 8.46 0.55
C LEU A 34 -8.98 9.71 1.41
N GLY A 35 -9.32 10.86 0.80
CA GLY A 35 -9.41 12.13 1.51
C GLY A 35 -8.07 12.56 2.14
N ARG A 36 -6.94 12.25 1.49
CA ARG A 36 -5.58 12.55 1.97
C ARG A 36 -4.81 13.40 0.95
N PRO A 37 -3.77 14.14 1.36
CA PRO A 37 -2.89 14.81 0.41
C PRO A 37 -2.17 13.80 -0.49
N GLN A 38 -1.88 14.15 -1.74
CA GLN A 38 -1.09 13.30 -2.65
C GLN A 38 0.26 12.86 -2.06
N SER A 39 0.86 13.73 -1.22
CA SER A 39 2.11 13.40 -0.50
C SER A 39 1.96 12.22 0.46
N TYR A 40 0.76 11.92 0.97
CA TYR A 40 0.48 10.70 1.73
C TYR A 40 0.77 9.47 0.88
N VAL A 41 0.19 9.42 -0.33
CA VAL A 41 0.38 8.33 -1.29
C VAL A 41 1.84 8.21 -1.70
N SER A 42 2.42 9.34 -2.11
CA SER A 42 3.82 9.40 -2.55
C SER A 42 4.81 8.90 -1.47
N LYS A 43 4.60 9.28 -0.20
CA LYS A 43 5.49 8.89 0.90
C LYS A 43 5.38 7.41 1.24
N PHE A 44 4.17 6.83 1.26
CA PHE A 44 4.07 5.40 1.54
C PHE A 44 4.59 4.56 0.37
N GLU A 45 4.34 4.96 -0.89
CA GLU A 45 4.85 4.22 -2.06
C GLU A 45 6.39 4.23 -2.12
N ARG A 46 7.04 5.28 -1.62
CA ARG A 46 8.50 5.35 -1.47
C ARG A 46 9.03 4.73 -0.17
N GLY A 47 8.15 4.26 0.72
CA GLY A 47 8.54 3.74 2.04
C GLY A 47 9.10 4.78 3.00
N GLU A 48 8.88 6.07 2.75
CA GLU A 48 9.22 7.18 3.65
C GLU A 48 8.23 7.28 4.81
N ARG A 49 7.03 6.74 4.64
CA ARG A 49 5.99 6.65 5.66
C ARG A 49 5.54 5.20 5.84
N ARG A 50 5.39 4.78 7.10
CA ARG A 50 4.78 3.49 7.43
C ARG A 50 3.27 3.55 7.33
N LEU A 51 2.68 2.49 6.81
CA LEU A 51 1.24 2.23 6.90
C LEU A 51 0.99 1.33 8.11
N ASP A 52 -0.03 1.66 8.89
CA ASP A 52 -0.62 0.70 9.82
C ASP A 52 -1.65 -0.20 9.12
N VAL A 53 -2.19 -1.16 9.87
CA VAL A 53 -3.14 -2.13 9.32
C VAL A 53 -4.47 -1.50 8.90
N ILE A 54 -4.93 -0.45 9.58
CA ILE A 54 -6.20 0.22 9.25
C ILE A 54 -6.02 0.99 7.95
N GLU A 55 -4.91 1.71 7.80
CA GLU A 55 -4.56 2.40 6.56
C GLU A 55 -4.42 1.45 5.38
N PHE A 56 -3.80 0.28 5.59
CA PHE A 56 -3.74 -0.76 4.59
C PHE A 56 -5.14 -1.23 4.14
N LEU A 57 -6.04 -1.52 5.10
CA LEU A 57 -7.41 -1.95 4.80
C LEU A 57 -8.18 -0.90 4.00
N GLU A 58 -8.03 0.38 4.34
CA GLU A 58 -8.63 1.50 3.61
C GLU A 58 -8.10 1.57 2.16
N ILE A 59 -6.76 1.57 2.01
CA ILE A 59 -6.12 1.65 0.69
C ILE A 59 -6.52 0.47 -0.20
N ALA A 60 -6.46 -0.76 0.32
CA ALA A 60 -6.83 -1.96 -0.44
C ALA A 60 -8.26 -1.88 -0.98
N ARG A 61 -9.22 -1.45 -0.14
CA ARG A 61 -10.62 -1.27 -0.55
C ARG A 61 -10.79 -0.13 -1.57
N SER A 62 -10.09 0.99 -1.40
CA SER A 62 -10.14 2.12 -2.34
C SER A 62 -9.58 1.76 -3.73
N LEU A 63 -8.70 0.76 -3.78
CA LEU A 63 -8.16 0.17 -5.01
C LEU A 63 -9.05 -0.92 -5.62
N GLY A 64 -10.16 -1.29 -4.97
CA GLY A 64 -11.04 -2.38 -5.40
C GLY A 64 -10.48 -3.78 -5.11
N GLY A 65 -9.42 -3.87 -4.30
CA GLY A 65 -8.80 -5.12 -3.89
C GLY A 65 -9.44 -5.72 -2.63
N ASP A 66 -9.23 -7.02 -2.44
CA ASP A 66 -9.54 -7.72 -1.19
C ASP A 66 -8.31 -7.71 -0.27
N PRO A 67 -8.32 -6.98 0.86
CA PRO A 67 -7.18 -6.91 1.76
C PRO A 67 -6.77 -8.27 2.34
N HIS A 68 -7.69 -9.23 2.47
CA HIS A 68 -7.36 -10.55 3.02
C HIS A 68 -6.50 -11.35 2.04
N LYS A 69 -6.86 -11.33 0.74
CA LYS A 69 -6.06 -11.94 -0.32
C LYS A 69 -4.68 -11.29 -0.45
N MET A 70 -4.62 -9.96 -0.33
CA MET A 70 -3.35 -9.24 -0.35
C MET A 70 -2.47 -9.61 0.84
N LEU A 71 -3.05 -9.78 2.04
CA LEU A 71 -2.31 -10.24 3.22
C LEU A 71 -1.79 -11.66 3.06
N GLU A 72 -2.56 -12.56 2.46
CA GLU A 72 -2.12 -13.93 2.15
C GLU A 72 -0.90 -13.93 1.21
N GLU A 73 -0.93 -13.11 0.15
CA GLU A 73 0.21 -12.94 -0.78
C GLU A 73 1.45 -12.34 -0.11
N ILE A 74 1.28 -11.45 0.88
CA ILE A 74 2.38 -10.91 1.67
C ILE A 74 2.94 -11.98 2.61
N GLY A 75 2.06 -12.71 3.29
CA GLY A 75 2.39 -13.75 4.27
C GLY A 75 3.19 -14.88 3.66
N SER A 76 2.84 -15.34 2.45
CA SER A 76 3.56 -16.40 1.74
C SER A 76 5.00 -16.06 1.35
N VAL A 77 5.44 -14.81 1.56
CA VAL A 77 6.81 -14.33 1.29
C VAL A 77 7.64 -14.19 2.58
N LEU A 78 7.01 -14.34 3.74
CA LEU A 78 7.68 -14.29 5.04
C LEU A 78 8.17 -15.67 5.51
N ASP A 79 7.70 -16.73 4.85
CA ASP A 79 8.13 -18.11 5.04
C ASP A 79 9.33 -18.46 4.13
#